data_AF-A0A7C6PJL1-F1
#
_entry.id   AF-A0A7C6PJL1-F1
#
_cell.length_a   1.000
_cell.length_b   1.000
_cell.length_c   1.000
_cell.angle_alpha   90.00
_cell.angle_beta   90.00
_cell.angle_gamma   90.00
#
_symmetry.space_group_name_H-M   'P 1'
#
loop_
_entity.id
_entity.type
_entity.pdbx_description
1 polymer ?
#
loop_
_entity_poly.entity_id
_entity_poly.type
_entity_poly.pdbx_seq_one_letter_code
_entity_poly.pdbx_strand_id
1 'polypeptide(L)'
;MGGKHSLERSPNAGRPPADGETPALPIALLPGDPRPYYQQLVDQLRELVLAGRLAPGTLLPSVRTLARQLQTSVITTRRAYEELERAGLIVTRQGTGSFVAPLEPDRRREEQEKNARSLLITAITQAMQLGVSPRRVKEMVSEIMDSLTSSKEEVD
;
A
#
# COMPACT_ATOMS: atom_id res chain seq x y z
N MET A 1 5.88 -22.32 49.58
CA MET A 1 5.93 -23.01 48.28
C MET A 1 4.71 -22.65 47.45
N GLY A 2 4.92 -21.96 46.32
CA GLY A 2 4.05 -22.04 45.12
C GLY A 2 2.72 -21.29 45.13
N GLY A 3 2.76 -19.98 44.88
CA GLY A 3 1.59 -19.23 44.43
C GLY A 3 1.11 -19.74 43.07
N LYS A 4 -0.14 -20.19 43.00
CA LYS A 4 -0.83 -20.43 41.72
C LYS A 4 -1.55 -19.14 41.36
N HIS A 5 -0.87 -18.30 40.58
CA HIS A 5 -1.50 -17.16 39.94
C HIS A 5 -2.62 -17.67 39.02
N SER A 6 -3.83 -17.22 39.32
CA SER A 6 -5.00 -17.25 38.47
C SER A 6 -4.66 -16.72 37.07
N LEU A 7 -4.73 -17.56 36.04
CA LEU A 7 -4.93 -17.08 34.68
C LEU A 7 -6.43 -17.09 34.42
N GLU A 8 -7.08 -16.00 34.80
CA GLU A 8 -8.39 -15.65 34.29
C GLU A 8 -8.23 -14.96 32.93
N ARG A 9 -8.96 -15.53 31.95
CA ARG A 9 -9.59 -14.89 30.78
C ARG A 9 -8.72 -14.50 29.58
N SER A 10 -9.00 -15.19 28.48
CA SER A 10 -9.48 -14.47 27.29
C SER A 10 -10.60 -15.28 26.64
N PRO A 11 -11.88 -14.90 26.84
CA PRO A 11 -12.94 -15.38 25.98
C PRO A 11 -12.96 -14.53 24.70
N ASN A 12 -13.38 -15.16 23.60
CA ASN A 12 -13.70 -14.56 22.30
C ASN A 12 -12.57 -14.57 21.25
N ALA A 13 -12.25 -15.77 20.77
CA ALA A 13 -11.78 -15.95 19.40
C ALA A 13 -12.94 -15.62 18.45
N GLY A 14 -13.07 -14.33 18.12
CA GLY A 14 -14.05 -13.85 17.16
C GLY A 14 -13.90 -14.58 15.84
N ARG A 15 -14.99 -15.21 15.39
CA ARG A 15 -15.16 -15.76 14.04
C ARG A 15 -14.66 -14.72 13.02
N PRO A 16 -13.86 -15.10 11.99
CA PRO A 16 -13.48 -14.15 10.95
C PRO A 16 -14.76 -13.57 10.33
N PRO A 17 -14.84 -12.25 10.12
CA PRO A 17 -16.04 -11.62 9.59
C PRO A 17 -16.38 -12.26 8.25
N ALA A 18 -17.59 -12.82 8.18
CA ALA A 18 -18.19 -13.28 6.93
C ALA A 18 -18.40 -12.03 6.07
N ASP A 19 -17.69 -11.98 4.93
CA ASP A 19 -17.98 -11.16 3.75
C ASP A 19 -18.77 -9.86 4.05
N GLY A 20 -18.11 -8.81 4.54
CA GLY A 20 -18.82 -7.59 4.97
C GLY A 20 -18.12 -6.25 4.79
N GLU A 21 -16.85 -6.09 5.15
CA GLU A 21 -16.19 -4.77 5.16
C GLU A 21 -14.69 -4.87 4.85
N THR A 22 -14.35 -5.63 3.82
CA THR A 22 -12.99 -5.59 3.29
C THR A 22 -12.84 -4.35 2.41
N PRO A 23 -11.79 -3.52 2.59
CA PRO A 23 -11.55 -2.38 1.72
C PRO A 23 -11.44 -2.85 0.26
N ALA A 24 -12.25 -2.25 -0.62
CA ALA A 24 -12.10 -2.43 -2.05
C ALA A 24 -10.74 -1.85 -2.48
N LEU A 25 -9.85 -2.69 -2.95
CA LEU A 25 -8.53 -2.26 -3.39
C LEU A 25 -8.65 -1.63 -4.79
N PRO A 26 -8.07 -0.44 -5.04
CA PRO A 26 -8.09 0.20 -6.35
C PRO A 26 -7.07 -0.46 -7.29
N ILE A 27 -7.30 -1.73 -7.62
CA ILE A 27 -6.40 -2.57 -8.41
C ILE A 27 -7.15 -3.04 -9.66
N ALA A 28 -6.48 -3.01 -10.81
CA ALA A 28 -7.01 -3.51 -12.06
C ALA A 28 -5.96 -4.33 -12.81
N LEU A 29 -6.36 -5.45 -13.41
CA LEU A 29 -5.49 -6.24 -14.27
C LEU A 29 -5.66 -5.77 -15.72
N LEU A 30 -4.54 -5.62 -16.43
CA LEU A 30 -4.51 -5.12 -17.81
C LEU A 30 -4.16 -6.29 -18.76
N PRO A 31 -5.13 -6.79 -19.55
CA PRO A 31 -4.90 -7.90 -20.48
C PRO A 31 -3.89 -7.62 -21.60
N GLY A 32 -3.63 -6.35 -21.91
CA GLY A 32 -2.67 -5.92 -22.92
C GLY A 32 -1.26 -5.61 -22.38
N ASP A 33 -1.05 -5.72 -21.06
CA ASP A 33 0.28 -5.54 -20.46
C ASP A 33 1.07 -6.85 -20.60
N PRO A 34 2.33 -6.81 -21.11
CA PRO A 34 3.14 -8.01 -21.33
C PRO A 34 3.53 -8.74 -20.03
N ARG A 35 3.37 -8.11 -18.86
CA ARG A 35 3.66 -8.74 -17.56
C ARG A 35 2.56 -9.71 -17.16
N PRO A 36 2.90 -10.87 -16.54
CA PRO A 36 1.91 -11.78 -15.98
C PRO A 36 1.02 -11.13 -14.92
N TYR A 37 -0.25 -11.53 -14.82
CA TYR A 37 -1.20 -10.96 -13.84
C TYR A 37 -0.75 -11.04 -12.39
N TYR A 38 -0.03 -12.08 -11.98
CA TYR A 38 0.50 -12.13 -10.60
C TYR A 38 1.50 -11.00 -10.36
N GLN A 39 2.32 -10.64 -11.36
CA GLN A 39 3.30 -9.58 -11.26
C GLN A 39 2.62 -8.21 -11.24
N GLN A 40 1.63 -7.99 -12.12
CA GLN A 40 0.82 -6.78 -12.11
C GLN A 40 0.14 -6.55 -10.74
N LEU A 41 -0.36 -7.63 -10.12
CA LEU A 41 -0.98 -7.59 -8.80
C LEU A 41 0.03 -7.27 -7.69
N VAL A 42 1.21 -7.90 -7.72
CA VAL A 42 2.30 -7.62 -6.77
C VAL A 42 2.71 -6.15 -6.84
N ASP A 43 2.92 -5.63 -8.05
CA ASP A 43 3.40 -4.26 -8.26
C ASP A 43 2.40 -3.23 -7.73
N GLN A 44 1.10 -3.39 -8.04
CA GLN A 44 0.05 -2.48 -7.56
C GLN A 44 -0.15 -2.55 -6.04
N LEU A 45 -0.18 -3.75 -5.45
CA LEU A 45 -0.29 -3.89 -3.99
C LEU A 45 0.93 -3.31 -3.28
N ARG A 46 2.13 -3.55 -3.81
CA ARG A 46 3.37 -2.98 -3.29
C ARG A 46 3.29 -1.45 -3.32
N GLU A 47 2.89 -0.86 -4.43
CA GLU A 47 2.74 0.60 -4.55
C GLU A 47 1.77 1.15 -3.50
N LEU A 48 0.60 0.51 -3.32
CA LEU A 48 -0.39 0.94 -2.32
C LEU A 48 0.15 0.90 -0.89
N VAL A 49 0.92 -0.14 -0.54
CA VAL A 49 1.55 -0.28 0.78
C VAL A 49 2.67 0.74 0.97
N LEU A 50 3.57 0.88 0.00
CA LEU A 50 4.74 1.76 0.08
C LEU A 50 4.37 3.25 0.01
N ALA A 51 3.35 3.61 -0.77
CA ALA A 51 2.79 4.95 -0.80
C ALA A 51 1.99 5.30 0.48
N GLY A 52 1.79 4.33 1.38
CA GLY A 52 1.02 4.52 2.62
C GLY A 52 -0.50 4.64 2.39
N ARG A 53 -1.00 4.33 1.20
CA ARG A 53 -2.44 4.27 0.91
C ARG A 53 -3.11 3.10 1.61
N LEU A 54 -2.34 2.05 1.93
CA LEU A 54 -2.73 1.01 2.86
C LEU A 54 -1.89 1.12 4.14
N ALA A 55 -2.54 1.45 5.25
CA ALA A 55 -1.86 1.55 6.53
C ALA A 55 -1.44 0.16 7.05
N PRO A 56 -0.34 0.04 7.82
CA PRO A 56 -0.04 -1.22 8.50
C PRO A 56 -1.18 -1.70 9.38
N GLY A 57 -1.33 -3.02 9.45
CA GLY A 57 -2.45 -3.63 10.17
C GLY A 57 -3.77 -3.58 9.41
N THR A 58 -3.83 -2.97 8.22
CA THR A 58 -5.02 -3.04 7.36
C THR A 58 -5.27 -4.49 6.97
N LEU A 59 -6.50 -4.97 7.18
CA LEU A 59 -6.95 -6.28 6.73
C LEU A 59 -7.12 -6.26 5.20
N LEU A 60 -6.41 -7.16 4.53
CA LEU A 60 -6.53 -7.37 3.09
C LEU A 60 -7.67 -8.34 2.77
N PRO A 61 -8.24 -8.25 1.56
CA PRO A 61 -9.17 -9.27 1.10
C PRO A 61 -8.56 -10.67 1.15
N SER A 62 -9.40 -11.66 1.38
CA SER A 62 -8.97 -13.04 1.20
C SER A 62 -8.55 -13.28 -0.25
N VAL A 63 -7.62 -14.22 -0.47
CA VAL A 63 -7.18 -14.62 -1.81
C VAL A 63 -8.37 -14.93 -2.72
N ARG A 64 -9.42 -15.59 -2.20
CA ARG A 64 -10.62 -15.92 -2.96
C ARG A 64 -11.46 -14.69 -3.30
N THR A 65 -11.60 -13.78 -2.34
CA THR A 65 -12.34 -12.52 -2.52
C THR A 65 -11.68 -11.67 -3.59
N LEU A 66 -10.37 -11.49 -3.51
CA LEU A 66 -9.62 -10.68 -4.46
C LEU A 66 -9.57 -11.32 -5.86
N ALA A 67 -9.41 -12.65 -5.94
CA ALA A 67 -9.48 -13.37 -7.21
C ALA A 67 -10.82 -13.14 -7.92
N ARG A 68 -11.93 -13.18 -7.17
CA ARG A 68 -13.28 -12.90 -7.68
C ARG A 68 -13.44 -11.44 -8.12
N GLN A 69 -12.97 -10.48 -7.32
CA GLN A 69 -13.04 -9.05 -7.65
C GLN A 69 -12.26 -8.71 -8.93
N LEU A 70 -11.08 -9.31 -9.10
CA LEU A 70 -10.20 -9.07 -10.26
C LEU A 70 -10.45 -10.03 -11.43
N GLN A 71 -11.44 -10.92 -11.32
CA GLN A 71 -11.74 -11.96 -12.31
C GLN A 71 -10.51 -12.76 -12.75
N THR A 72 -9.65 -13.10 -11.77
CA THR A 72 -8.40 -13.84 -11.99
C THR A 72 -8.40 -15.18 -11.26
N SER A 73 -7.40 -16.01 -11.50
CA SER A 73 -7.31 -17.31 -10.83
C SER A 73 -6.86 -17.17 -9.38
N VAL A 74 -7.41 -18.01 -8.50
CA VAL A 74 -7.00 -18.10 -7.08
C VAL A 74 -5.50 -18.39 -6.95
N ILE A 75 -4.92 -19.17 -7.88
CA ILE A 75 -3.49 -19.50 -7.91
C ILE A 75 -2.66 -18.24 -8.20
N THR A 76 -3.09 -17.42 -9.16
CA THR A 76 -2.47 -16.13 -9.50
C THR A 76 -2.45 -15.19 -8.30
N THR A 77 -3.60 -15.02 -7.65
CA THR A 77 -3.73 -14.16 -6.46
C THR A 77 -2.93 -14.69 -5.29
N ARG A 78 -2.93 -16.01 -5.06
CA ARG A 78 -2.14 -16.64 -4.00
C ARG A 78 -0.66 -16.37 -4.21
N ARG A 79 -0.16 -16.59 -5.42
CA ARG A 79 1.24 -16.33 -5.78
C ARG A 79 1.63 -14.88 -5.51
N ALA A 80 0.75 -13.93 -5.84
CA ALA A 80 1.01 -12.52 -5.53
C ALA A 80 1.11 -12.25 -4.02
N TYR A 81 0.24 -12.85 -3.22
CA TYR A 81 0.30 -12.72 -1.76
C TYR A 81 1.57 -13.34 -1.18
N GLU A 82 1.97 -14.52 -1.66
CA GLU A 82 3.22 -15.18 -1.25
C GLU A 82 4.45 -14.31 -1.55
N GLU A 83 4.49 -13.65 -2.71
CA GLU A 83 5.58 -12.74 -3.08
C GLU A 83 5.60 -11.46 -2.21
N LEU A 84 4.43 -10.90 -1.88
CA LEU A 84 4.32 -9.74 -0.98
C LEU A 84 4.71 -10.10 0.46
N GLU A 85 4.40 -11.31 0.90
CA GLU A 85 4.76 -11.83 2.22
C GLU A 85 6.27 -12.07 2.31
N ARG A 86 6.88 -12.66 1.26
CA ARG A 86 8.34 -12.79 1.13
C ARG A 86 9.04 -11.43 1.13
N ALA A 87 8.42 -10.41 0.54
CA ALA A 87 8.93 -9.04 0.55
C ALA A 87 8.72 -8.32 1.90
N GLY A 88 8.06 -8.95 2.87
CA GLY A 88 7.76 -8.36 4.18
C GLY A 88 6.75 -7.21 4.13
N LEU A 89 5.92 -7.14 3.07
CA LEU A 89 4.91 -6.10 2.89
C LEU A 89 3.54 -6.50 3.45
N ILE A 90 3.30 -7.81 3.57
CA ILE A 90 2.11 -8.37 4.20
C ILE A 90 2.51 -9.46 5.20
N VAL A 91 1.61 -9.74 6.14
CA VAL A 91 1.72 -10.84 7.09
C VAL A 91 0.41 -11.61 7.10
N THR A 92 0.46 -12.92 6.83
CA THR A 92 -0.72 -13.79 6.91
C THR A 92 -0.79 -14.46 8.28
N ARG A 93 -1.91 -14.28 8.97
CA ARG A 93 -2.23 -14.97 10.24
C ARG A 93 -3.26 -16.04 9.97
N GLN A 94 -2.92 -17.31 10.26
CA GLN A 94 -3.83 -18.42 10.08
C GLN A 94 -5.13 -18.19 10.87
N GLY A 95 -6.27 -18.34 10.20
CA GLY A 95 -7.60 -18.15 10.78
C GLY A 95 -8.07 -16.70 10.92
N THR A 96 -7.19 -15.71 10.78
CA THR A 96 -7.52 -14.27 10.95
C THR A 96 -7.49 -13.49 9.63
N GLY A 97 -6.67 -13.90 8.66
CA GLY A 97 -6.54 -13.23 7.37
C GLY A 97 -5.14 -12.67 7.12
N SER A 98 -4.99 -11.91 6.03
CA SER A 98 -3.73 -11.27 5.65
C SER A 98 -3.78 -9.78 5.95
N PHE A 99 -2.71 -9.24 6.52
CA PHE A 99 -2.61 -7.86 6.96
C PHE A 99 -1.42 -7.17 6.31
N VAL A 100 -1.48 -5.86 6.11
CA VAL A 100 -0.30 -5.07 5.73
C VAL A 100 0.71 -5.08 6.87
N ALA A 101 1.96 -5.42 6.55
CA ALA A 101 3.03 -5.49 7.52
C ALA A 101 3.36 -4.11 8.10
N PRO A 102 3.78 -4.01 9.36
CA PRO A 102 4.43 -2.80 9.86
C PRO A 102 5.72 -2.58 9.08
N LEU A 103 5.75 -1.56 8.22
CA LEU A 103 7.01 -1.00 7.78
C LEU A 103 7.64 -0.27 8.96
N GLU A 104 8.90 -0.61 9.27
CA GLU A 104 9.74 0.19 10.14
C GLU A 104 9.66 1.66 9.71
N PRO A 105 9.48 2.60 10.65
CA PRO A 105 9.22 4.01 10.33
C PRO A 105 10.30 4.61 9.41
N ASP A 106 11.55 4.17 9.56
CA ASP A 106 12.67 4.60 8.73
C ASP A 106 12.56 4.08 7.29
N ARG A 107 12.23 2.79 7.11
CA ARG A 107 12.01 2.20 5.78
C ARG A 107 10.82 2.83 5.06
N ARG A 108 9.76 3.18 5.80
CA ARG A 108 8.61 3.88 5.21
C ARG A 108 9.01 5.27 4.72
N ARG A 109 9.71 6.05 5.54
CA ARG A 109 10.18 7.39 5.15
C ARG A 109 11.10 7.32 3.94
N GLU A 110 12.05 6.39 3.94
CA GLU A 110 12.98 6.19 2.83
C GLU A 110 12.25 5.87 1.51
N GLU A 111 11.28 4.95 1.52
CA GLU A 111 10.55 4.60 0.31
C GLU A 111 9.58 5.70 -0.13
N GLN A 112 8.96 6.41 0.82
CA GLN A 112 8.14 7.60 0.50
C GLN A 112 8.98 8.68 -0.17
N GLU A 113 10.17 8.96 0.36
CA GLU A 113 11.10 9.93 -0.22
C GLU A 113 11.58 9.49 -1.61
N LYS A 114 11.91 8.21 -1.78
CA LYS A 114 12.29 7.63 -3.08
C LYS A 114 11.17 7.73 -4.12
N ASN A 115 9.94 7.43 -3.73
CA ASN A 115 8.77 7.57 -4.61
C ASN A 115 8.52 9.03 -5.00
N ALA A 116 8.55 9.95 -4.03
CA ALA A 116 8.43 11.37 -4.28
C ALA A 116 9.52 11.88 -5.23
N ARG A 117 10.77 11.46 -5.00
CA ARG A 117 11.91 11.79 -5.86
C ARG A 117 11.71 11.32 -7.29
N SER A 118 11.21 10.10 -7.50
CA SER A 118 10.93 9.56 -8.83
C SER A 118 9.92 10.44 -9.58
N LEU A 119 8.80 10.78 -8.93
CA LEU A 119 7.77 11.65 -9.50
C LEU A 119 8.32 13.05 -9.87
N LEU A 120 9.14 13.63 -8.99
CA LEU A 120 9.78 14.92 -9.25
C LEU A 120 10.75 14.87 -10.43
N ILE A 121 11.57 13.81 -10.54
CA ILE A 121 12.48 13.63 -11.68
C ILE A 121 11.69 13.60 -12.99
N THR A 122 10.61 12.83 -13.04
CA THR A 122 9.76 12.75 -14.24
C THR A 122 9.15 14.11 -14.59
N ALA A 123 8.57 14.80 -13.61
CA ALA A 123 7.95 16.11 -13.82
C ALA A 123 8.96 17.17 -14.27
N ILE A 124 10.12 17.26 -13.61
CA ILE A 124 11.19 18.22 -13.95
C ILE A 124 11.72 17.94 -15.37
N THR A 125 11.92 16.66 -15.71
CA THR A 125 12.42 16.27 -17.04
C THR A 125 11.44 16.71 -18.14
N GLN A 126 10.13 16.52 -17.93
CA GLN A 126 9.11 16.98 -18.87
C GLN A 126 9.08 18.51 -18.96
N ALA A 127 9.16 19.23 -17.84
CA ALA A 127 9.22 20.70 -17.85
C ALA A 127 10.42 21.22 -18.64
N MET A 128 11.60 20.61 -18.46
CA MET A 128 12.80 20.98 -19.21
C MET A 128 12.68 20.67 -20.71
N GLN A 129 12.03 19.57 -21.10
CA GLN A 129 11.75 19.25 -22.51
C GLN A 129 10.82 20.27 -23.18
N LEU A 130 9.93 20.89 -22.42
CA LEU A 130 9.08 22.00 -22.87
C LEU A 130 9.82 23.34 -22.94
N GLY A 131 11.13 23.36 -22.67
CA GLY A 131 11.97 24.56 -22.72
C GLY A 131 11.95 25.40 -21.44
N VAL A 132 11.38 24.90 -20.34
CA VAL A 132 11.43 25.60 -19.05
C VAL A 132 12.84 25.50 -18.47
N SER A 133 13.46 26.65 -18.20
CA SER A 133 14.80 26.69 -17.64
C SER A 133 14.84 26.08 -16.22
N PRO A 134 15.95 25.45 -15.79
CA PRO A 134 16.07 24.90 -14.44
C PRO A 134 15.77 25.91 -13.33
N ARG A 135 16.14 27.18 -13.55
CA ARG A 135 15.83 28.28 -12.64
C ARG A 135 14.32 28.49 -12.51
N ARG A 136 13.60 28.55 -13.64
CA ARG A 136 12.14 28.72 -13.63
C ARG A 136 11.44 27.50 -13.02
N VAL A 137 11.92 26.28 -13.27
CA VAL A 137 11.39 25.07 -12.62
C VAL A 137 11.51 25.17 -11.10
N LYS A 138 12.66 25.62 -10.58
CA LYS A 138 12.85 25.82 -9.14
C LYS A 138 11.88 26.86 -8.57
N GLU A 139 11.71 27.99 -9.26
CA GLU A 139 10.75 29.03 -8.89
C GLU A 139 9.32 28.49 -8.86
N MET A 140 8.89 27.78 -9.91
CA MET A 140 7.56 27.16 -9.98
C MET A 140 7.31 26.16 -8.85
N VAL A 141 8.28 25.33 -8.50
CA VAL A 141 8.12 24.38 -7.38
C VAL A 141 7.94 25.13 -6.06
N SER A 142 8.71 26.19 -5.82
CA SER A 142 8.54 27.04 -4.63
C SER A 142 7.14 27.67 -4.59
N GLU A 143 6.72 28.29 -5.69
CA GLU A 143 5.39 28.91 -5.83
C GLU A 143 4.25 27.90 -5.55
N ILE A 144 4.36 26.68 -6.10
CA ILE A 144 3.39 25.60 -5.87
C ILE A 144 3.39 25.16 -4.41
N MET A 145 4.56 24.95 -3.80
CA MET A 145 4.66 24.56 -2.38
C MET A 145 4.03 25.61 -1.45
N ASP A 146 4.29 26.89 -1.72
CA ASP A 146 3.73 28.00 -0.95
C ASP A 146 2.20 28.03 -1.08
N SER A 147 1.68 27.88 -2.31
CA SER A 147 0.23 27.83 -2.57
C SER A 147 -0.50 26.67 -1.88
N LEU A 148 0.15 25.50 -1.78
CA LEU A 148 -0.40 24.31 -1.12
C LEU A 148 -0.36 24.42 0.41
N THR A 149 0.59 25.19 0.95
CA THR A 149 0.74 25.38 2.40
C THR A 149 -0.23 26.45 2.91
N SER A 150 -0.45 27.52 2.14
CA SER A 150 -1.40 28.59 2.49
C SER A 150 -2.89 28.20 2.34
N SER A 151 -3.21 27.10 1.65
CA SER A 151 -4.61 26.64 1.50
C SER A 151 -5.09 25.71 2.62
N LYS A 152 -4.25 25.41 3.64
CA LYS A 152 -4.55 24.41 4.68
C LYS A 152 -4.90 25.01 6.05
N GLU A 153 -4.94 26.34 6.18
CA GLU A 153 -5.21 27.04 7.46
C GLU A 153 -6.67 27.49 7.67
N GLU A 154 -7.60 27.16 6.76
CA GLU A 154 -8.98 27.69 6.82
C GLU A 154 -10.04 26.56 6.95
N VAL A 155 -9.91 25.69 7.96
CA VAL A 155 -11.04 24.92 8.51
C VAL A 155 -10.80 24.72 10.01
N ASP A 156 -11.32 25.64 10.82
CA ASP A 156 -11.62 25.47 12.25
C ASP A 156 -13.13 25.19 12.38
#